data_AF-A0A2P2M6L0-F1
#
_entry.id   AF-A0A2P2M6L0-F1
#
_cell.length_a   1.000
_cell.length_b   1.000
_cell.length_c   1.000
_cell.angle_alpha   90.00
_cell.angle_beta   90.00
_cell.angle_gamma   90.00
#
_symmetry.space_group_name_H-M   'P 1'
#
loop_
_entity.id
_entity.type
_entity.pdbx_description
1 polymer ?
#
loop_
_entity_poly.entity_id
_entity_poly.type
_entity_poly.pdbx_seq_one_letter_code
_entity_poly.pdbx_strand_id
1 'polypeptide(L)'
;MAMASNLSSLLLLLFFNLSFRFSFSGQTNSMESVPDLQKSMYLVVDGYPCVRLLSLSGEIGCANPGRDKVVAPIVRFRKAHELACPSAIFVSLDELQEVLDRYVFLLIF
;
A
#
# COMPACT_ATOMS: atom_id res chain seq x y z
N MET A 1 44.13 -28.42 10.89
CA MET A 1 42.70 -28.12 11.14
C MET A 1 42.12 -27.02 10.22
N ALA A 2 42.71 -26.74 9.04
CA ALA A 2 42.24 -25.67 8.14
C ALA A 2 41.43 -26.17 6.91
N MET A 3 41.41 -27.48 6.63
CA MET A 3 40.76 -28.02 5.42
C MET A 3 39.26 -28.30 5.63
N ALA A 4 38.87 -28.66 6.86
CA ALA A 4 37.47 -28.93 7.22
C ALA A 4 36.61 -27.67 7.29
N SER A 5 37.19 -26.52 7.68
CA SER A 5 36.49 -25.21 7.71
C SER A 5 36.13 -24.71 6.31
N ASN A 6 36.99 -24.96 5.33
CA ASN A 6 36.77 -24.55 3.94
C ASN A 6 35.69 -25.40 3.27
N LEU A 7 35.64 -26.70 3.57
CA LEU A 7 34.61 -27.61 3.07
C LEU A 7 33.23 -27.28 3.67
N SER A 8 33.17 -26.99 4.97
CA SER A 8 31.94 -26.56 5.66
C SER A 8 31.40 -25.24 5.10
N SER A 9 32.28 -24.27 4.88
CA SER A 9 31.92 -22.97 4.28
C SER A 9 31.37 -23.11 2.86
N LEU A 10 32.00 -23.96 2.04
CA LEU A 10 31.55 -24.25 0.68
C LEU A 10 30.16 -24.90 0.66
N LEU A 11 29.91 -25.83 1.59
CA LEU A 11 28.63 -26.52 1.73
C LEU A 11 27.51 -25.55 2.13
N LEU A 12 27.78 -24.63 3.07
CA LEU A 12 26.84 -23.59 3.49
C LEU A 12 26.49 -22.63 2.33
N LEU A 13 27.47 -22.24 1.53
CA LEU A 13 27.25 -21.42 0.33
C LEU A 13 26.38 -22.14 -0.71
N LEU A 14 26.59 -23.44 -0.92
CA LEU A 14 25.77 -24.26 -1.82
C LEU A 14 24.32 -24.36 -1.33
N PHE A 15 24.11 -24.60 -0.03
CA PHE A 15 22.76 -24.62 0.56
C PHE A 15 22.04 -23.26 0.47
N PHE A 16 22.77 -22.16 0.66
CA PHE A 16 22.20 -20.81 0.55
C PHE A 16 21.77 -20.50 -0.89
N ASN A 17 22.61 -20.86 -1.87
CA ASN A 17 22.29 -20.68 -3.29
C ASN A 17 21.13 -21.58 -3.75
N LEU A 18 21.05 -22.83 -3.26
CA LEU A 18 19.96 -23.74 -3.59
C LEU A 18 18.63 -23.27 -3.02
N SER A 19 18.63 -22.81 -1.77
CA SER A 19 17.44 -22.24 -1.11
C SER A 19 16.95 -20.97 -1.82
N PHE A 20 17.88 -20.11 -2.25
CA PHE A 20 17.54 -18.89 -2.97
C PHE A 20 16.94 -19.18 -4.36
N ARG A 21 17.44 -20.20 -5.06
CA ARG A 21 16.88 -20.65 -6.36
C ARG A 21 15.49 -21.27 -6.20
N PHE A 22 15.22 -21.98 -5.11
CA PHE A 22 13.94 -22.66 -4.89
C PHE A 22 12.82 -21.68 -4.49
N SER A 23 13.15 -20.65 -3.71
CA SER A 23 12.20 -19.58 -3.35
C SER A 23 11.79 -18.69 -4.53
N PHE A 24 12.55 -18.74 -5.64
CA PHE A 24 12.25 -18.02 -6.88
C PHE A 24 11.68 -18.93 -7.98
N SER A 25 11.03 -20.04 -7.61
CA SER A 25 10.05 -20.66 -8.50
C SER A 25 8.79 -19.80 -8.47
N GLY A 26 8.84 -18.63 -9.10
CA GLY A 26 7.70 -17.76 -9.26
C GLY A 26 6.56 -18.54 -9.90
N GLN A 27 5.47 -18.73 -9.14
CA GLN A 27 4.21 -19.23 -9.68
C GLN A 27 3.79 -18.27 -10.79
N THR A 28 4.12 -18.61 -12.04
CA THR A 28 3.64 -17.90 -13.20
C THR A 28 2.19 -18.31 -13.38
N ASN A 29 1.30 -17.68 -12.60
CA ASN A 29 -0.14 -17.82 -12.82
C ASN A 29 -0.38 -17.36 -14.26
N SER A 30 -0.66 -18.30 -15.18
CA SER A 30 -1.04 -17.96 -16.54
C SER A 30 -2.29 -17.08 -16.46
N MET A 31 -2.17 -15.84 -16.90
CA MET A 31 -3.32 -14.93 -16.98
C MET A 31 -4.10 -15.28 -18.25
N GLU A 32 -4.98 -16.27 -18.15
CA GLU A 32 -5.75 -16.78 -19.30
C GLU A 32 -6.98 -15.93 -19.60
N SER A 33 -7.38 -15.06 -18.66
CA SER A 33 -8.57 -14.23 -18.80
C SER A 33 -8.39 -12.81 -18.22
N VAL A 34 -9.25 -11.89 -18.65
CA VAL A 34 -9.30 -10.52 -18.10
C VAL A 34 -9.57 -10.51 -16.58
N PRO A 35 -10.48 -11.35 -16.04
CA PRO A 35 -10.62 -11.51 -14.58
C PRO A 35 -9.33 -11.90 -13.86
N ASP A 36 -8.49 -12.75 -14.46
CA ASP A 36 -7.23 -13.18 -13.84
C ASP A 36 -6.20 -12.05 -13.84
N LEU A 37 -6.16 -11.25 -14.91
CA LEU A 37 -5.38 -10.01 -14.95
C LEU A 37 -5.87 -8.99 -13.91
N GLN A 38 -7.19 -8.84 -13.74
CA GLN A 38 -7.73 -7.91 -12.74
C GLN A 38 -7.29 -8.31 -11.33
N LYS A 39 -7.32 -9.60 -11.01
CA LYS A 39 -6.88 -10.13 -9.71
C LYS A 39 -5.37 -9.96 -9.47
N SER A 40 -4.55 -9.97 -10.53
CA SER A 40 -3.11 -9.74 -10.40
C SER A 40 -2.76 -8.25 -10.27
N MET A 41 -3.55 -7.37 -10.88
CA MET A 41 -3.32 -5.92 -10.88
C MET A 41 -3.82 -5.21 -9.61
N TYR A 42 -4.91 -5.68 -9.01
CA TYR A 42 -5.56 -5.00 -7.90
C TYR A 42 -5.56 -5.84 -6.64
N LEU A 43 -5.08 -5.24 -5.56
CA LEU A 43 -5.27 -5.76 -4.21
C LEU A 43 -6.50 -5.10 -3.58
N VAL A 44 -7.44 -5.91 -3.10
CA VAL A 44 -8.56 -5.42 -2.30
C VAL A 44 -8.06 -5.19 -0.88
N VAL A 45 -8.28 -3.98 -0.37
CA VAL A 45 -7.96 -3.61 1.02
C VAL A 45 -9.26 -3.53 1.78
N ASP A 46 -9.41 -4.38 2.79
CA ASP A 46 -10.54 -4.31 3.72
C ASP A 46 -10.36 -3.14 4.70
N GLY A 47 -11.45 -2.45 5.03
CA GLY A 47 -11.40 -1.32 5.93
C GLY A 47 -12.78 -0.77 6.28
N TYR A 48 -12.81 0.19 7.19
CA TYR A 48 -14.02 0.88 7.61
C TYR A 48 -14.06 2.27 6.95
N PRO A 49 -15.01 2.54 6.04
CA PRO A 49 -15.05 3.80 5.32
C PRO A 49 -15.55 4.93 6.22
N CYS A 50 -15.02 6.14 6.01
CA CYS A 50 -15.70 7.35 6.45
C CYS A 50 -16.91 7.58 5.55
N VAL A 51 -18.09 7.80 6.14
CA VAL A 51 -19.36 7.97 5.42
C VAL A 51 -19.93 9.37 5.63
N ARG A 52 -20.64 9.89 4.64
CA ARG A 52 -21.37 11.16 4.72
C ARG A 52 -22.73 10.93 5.39
N LEU A 53 -22.99 11.68 6.45
CA LEU A 53 -24.27 11.71 7.16
C LEU A 53 -24.93 13.06 6.95
N LEU A 54 -26.26 13.05 6.84
CA LEU A 54 -27.08 14.25 6.65
C LEU A 54 -27.88 14.51 7.92
N SER A 55 -27.94 15.77 8.33
CA SER A 55 -28.73 16.26 9.46
C SER A 55 -29.45 17.55 9.07
N LEU A 56 -30.40 17.99 9.91
CA LEU A 56 -31.12 19.26 9.69
C LEU A 56 -30.19 20.49 9.70
N SER A 57 -29.05 20.39 10.40
CA SER A 57 -28.02 21.42 10.48
C SER A 57 -26.96 21.32 9.38
N GLY A 58 -27.07 20.33 8.47
CA GLY A 58 -26.14 20.13 7.38
C GLY A 58 -25.49 18.75 7.39
N GLU A 59 -24.30 18.67 6.81
CA GLU A 59 -23.65 17.41 6.46
C GLU A 59 -22.36 17.20 7.24
N ILE A 60 -22.08 15.96 7.61
CA ILE A 60 -20.87 15.57 8.33
C ILE A 60 -20.26 14.31 7.70
N GLY A 61 -18.94 14.15 7.82
CA GLY A 61 -18.22 12.98 7.33
C GLY A 61 -17.63 13.16 5.93
N CYS A 62 -17.47 12.06 5.19
CA CYS A 62 -16.70 12.03 3.94
C CYS A 62 -17.49 11.42 2.78
N ALA A 63 -17.20 11.88 1.57
CA ALA A 63 -17.69 11.29 0.33
C ALA A 63 -16.61 11.36 -0.74
N ASN A 64 -16.59 10.38 -1.66
CA ASN A 64 -15.79 10.50 -2.87
C ASN A 64 -16.36 11.64 -3.74
N PRO A 65 -15.51 12.43 -4.41
CA PRO A 65 -15.96 13.42 -5.36
C PRO A 65 -16.67 12.75 -6.54
N GLY A 66 -17.91 13.19 -6.84
CA GLY A 66 -18.69 12.68 -7.96
C GLY A 66 -19.17 11.23 -7.77
N ARG A 67 -19.29 10.50 -8.88
CA ARG A 67 -19.69 9.07 -8.90
C ARG A 67 -18.53 8.13 -9.24
N ASP A 68 -17.34 8.69 -9.47
CA ASP A 68 -16.20 7.95 -10.01
C ASP A 68 -15.25 7.45 -8.92
N LYS A 69 -14.46 6.44 -9.28
CA LYS A 69 -13.39 5.92 -8.44
C LYS A 69 -12.24 6.94 -8.40
N VAL A 70 -11.84 7.34 -7.20
CA VAL A 70 -10.62 8.15 -7.02
C VAL A 70 -9.40 7.26 -7.23
N VAL A 71 -8.52 7.66 -8.15
CA VAL A 71 -7.24 7.01 -8.39
C VAL A 71 -6.13 8.02 -8.13
N ALA A 72 -5.28 7.72 -7.16
CA ALA A 72 -4.19 8.60 -6.77
C ALA A 72 -3.00 7.79 -6.24
N PRO A 73 -1.76 8.27 -6.40
CA PRO A 73 -0.58 7.65 -5.80
C PRO A 73 -0.65 7.70 -4.27
N ILE A 74 -0.25 6.62 -3.61
CA ILE A 74 -0.20 6.55 -2.15
C ILE A 74 1.12 7.16 -1.68
N VAL A 75 1.06 8.19 -0.83
CA VAL A 75 2.23 8.84 -0.23
C VAL A 75 2.15 8.82 1.29
N ARG A 76 3.30 8.72 1.96
CA ARG A 76 3.34 8.75 3.43
C ARG A 76 3.24 10.20 3.93
N PHE A 77 2.45 10.44 4.99
CA PHE A 77 2.17 11.77 5.54
C PHE A 77 3.38 12.70 5.69
N ARG A 78 4.51 12.23 6.24
CA ARG A 78 5.70 13.08 6.44
C ARG A 78 6.33 13.59 5.13
N LYS A 79 6.04 12.95 3.99
CA LYS A 79 6.45 13.40 2.65
C LYS A 79 5.38 14.25 1.95
N ALA A 80 4.24 14.51 2.61
CA ALA A 80 3.12 15.25 2.02
C ALA A 80 3.41 16.74 1.76
N HIS A 81 4.53 17.28 2.24
CA HIS A 81 4.94 18.65 1.94
C HIS A 81 5.36 18.86 0.46
N GLU A 82 5.53 17.77 -0.30
CA GLU A 82 5.89 17.76 -1.73
C GLU A 82 4.68 17.52 -2.65
N LEU A 83 3.45 17.67 -2.15
CA LEU A 83 2.21 17.36 -2.89
C LEU A 83 1.90 18.40 -3.97
N ALA A 84 2.59 18.31 -5.10
CA ALA A 84 2.26 19.07 -6.32
C ALA A 84 1.05 18.50 -7.08
N CYS A 85 0.66 17.25 -6.79
CA CYS A 85 -0.37 16.50 -7.52
C CYS A 85 -1.37 15.82 -6.56
N PRO A 86 -2.62 15.55 -7.02
CA PRO A 86 -3.60 14.78 -6.25
C PRO A 86 -3.01 13.44 -5.79
N SER A 87 -3.11 13.15 -4.49
CA SER A 87 -2.48 11.99 -3.85
C SER A 87 -3.33 11.41 -2.73
N ALA A 88 -3.21 10.11 -2.48
CA ALA A 88 -3.79 9.44 -1.32
C ALA A 88 -2.76 9.39 -0.19
N ILE A 89 -3.05 10.05 0.94
CA ILE A 89 -2.10 10.13 2.05
C ILE A 89 -2.31 8.95 3.00
N PHE A 90 -1.25 8.18 3.23
CA PHE A 90 -1.22 7.14 4.25
C PHE A 90 -0.64 7.69 5.55
N VAL A 91 -1.40 7.54 6.63
CA VAL A 91 -1.17 8.13 7.94
C VAL A 91 -1.33 7.06 9.03
N SER A 92 -0.50 7.10 10.08
CA SER A 92 -0.79 6.34 11.31
C SER A 92 -1.90 7.00 12.11
N LEU A 93 -2.56 6.25 13.00
CA LEU A 93 -3.62 6.79 13.84
C LEU A 93 -3.12 7.92 14.75
N ASP A 94 -1.90 7.84 15.25
CA ASP A 94 -1.30 8.86 16.12
C ASP A 94 -1.08 10.20 15.39
N GLU A 95 -0.80 10.15 14.08
CA GLU A 95 -0.55 11.33 13.25
C GLU A 95 -1.85 11.87 12.61
N LEU A 96 -2.99 11.18 12.76
CA LEU A 96 -4.25 11.54 12.11
C LEU A 96 -4.75 12.93 12.55
N GLN A 97 -4.65 13.24 13.84
CA GLN A 97 -5.08 14.54 14.36
C GLN A 97 -4.26 15.67 13.73
N GLU A 98 -2.95 15.49 13.60
CA GLU A 98 -2.06 16.49 12.97
C GLU A 98 -2.41 16.73 11.50
N VAL A 99 -2.81 15.68 10.77
CA VAL A 99 -3.27 15.79 9.38
C VAL A 99 -4.56 16.58 9.32
N LEU A 100 -5.52 16.25 10.19
CA LEU A 100 -6.80 16.92 10.23
C LEU A 100 -6.60 18.40 10.57
N ASP A 101 -5.85 18.72 11.60
CA ASP A 101 -5.60 20.11 12.01
C ASP A 101 -4.91 20.94 10.89
N ARG A 102 -4.01 20.31 10.12
CA ARG A 102 -3.26 21.00 9.05
C ARG A 102 -4.06 21.17 7.76
N TYR A 103 -4.89 20.21 7.36
CA TYR A 103 -5.55 20.19 6.05
C TYR A 103 -7.08 20.38 6.09
N VAL A 104 -7.74 20.24 7.25
CA VAL A 104 -9.20 20.42 7.38
C VAL A 104 -9.63 21.86 7.11
N PHE A 105 -8.77 22.86 7.31
CA PHE A 105 -9.11 24.24 6.93
C PHE A 105 -9.22 24.43 5.40
N LEU A 106 -8.66 23.52 4.58
CA LEU A 106 -8.66 23.62 3.12
C LEU A 106 -9.77 22.80 2.43
N LEU A 107 -10.47 21.90 3.15
CA LEU A 107 -11.55 21.07 2.61
C LEU A 107 -12.96 21.59 2.96
N ILE A 108 -13.06 22.78 3.56
CA ILE A 108 -14.33 23.46 3.90
C ILE A 108 -14.77 24.46 2.81
N PHE A 109 -14.03 24.60 1.70
CA PHE A 109 -14.43 25.44 0.55
C PHE A 109 -14.33 24.69 -0.78
#